data_AF-A0A6V7NQA8-F1
#
_entry.id   AF-A0A6V7NQA8-F1
#
_cell.length_a   1.000
_cell.length_b   1.000
_cell.length_c   1.000
_cell.angle_alpha   90.00
_cell.angle_beta   90.00
_cell.angle_gamma   90.00
#
_symmetry.space_group_name_H-M   'P 1'
#
loop_
_entity.id
_entity.type
_entity.pdbx_description
1 polymer ?
#
loop_
_entity_poly.entity_id
_entity_poly.type
_entity_poly.pdbx_seq_one_letter_code
_entity_poly.pdbx_strand_id
1 'polypeptide(L)'
;MDPKKIEAIKNWPRPTSVTEIRSFLGLAGYYRRFVEAHVLETIPVELHEDLSFEEQPVKILAREVKKLRNRDIPYVKVLWRNHGEREATWELESALQKRYPHLFQMES
;
A
#
# COMPACT_ATOMS: atom_id res chain seq x y z
N MET A 1 32.35 -3.98 10.29
CA MET A 1 31.35 -3.35 9.41
C MET A 1 31.74 -1.89 9.20
N ASP A 2 31.77 -1.41 7.96
CA ASP A 2 32.09 0.00 7.67
C ASP A 2 30.84 0.87 7.89
N PRO A 3 30.87 1.85 8.82
CA PRO A 3 29.74 2.74 9.10
C PRO A 3 29.24 3.46 7.86
N LYS A 4 30.12 3.81 6.92
CA LYS A 4 29.74 4.50 5.68
C LYS A 4 28.86 3.64 4.78
N LYS A 5 29.13 2.33 4.73
CA LYS A 5 28.28 1.38 3.97
C LYS A 5 26.90 1.25 4.58
N ILE A 6 26.81 1.24 5.91
CA ILE A 6 25.52 1.18 6.62
C ILE A 6 24.72 2.46 6.38
N GLU A 7 25.36 3.62 6.47
CA GLU A 7 24.73 4.92 6.23
C GLU A 7 24.22 5.06 4.78
N ALA A 8 25.01 4.61 3.81
CA ALA A 8 24.59 4.59 2.41
C ALA A 8 23.35 3.71 2.17
N ILE A 9 23.23 2.56 2.85
CA ILE A 9 22.04 1.71 2.78
C ILE A 9 20.85 2.37 3.47
N LYS A 10 21.05 2.99 4.64
CA LYS A 10 19.98 3.68 5.39
C LYS A 10 19.39 4.87 4.63
N ASN A 11 20.24 5.64 3.96
CA ASN A 11 19.86 6.84 3.21
C ASN A 11 19.70 6.56 1.71
N TRP A 12 19.51 5.30 1.32
CA TRP A 12 19.35 4.93 -0.07
C TRP A 12 18.12 5.65 -0.66
N PRO A 13 18.28 6.42 -1.76
CA PRO A 13 17.17 7.18 -2.31
C PRO A 13 16.07 6.27 -2.85
N ARG A 14 14.81 6.70 -2.77
CA ARG A 14 13.69 5.95 -3.34
C ARG A 14 13.94 5.73 -4.85
N PRO A 15 14.00 4.47 -5.33
CA PRO A 15 14.18 4.19 -6.75
C PRO A 15 13.06 4.84 -7.58
N THR A 16 13.43 5.46 -8.70
CA THR A 16 12.48 6.06 -9.66
C THR A 16 12.55 5.43 -11.05
N SER A 17 13.55 4.56 -11.30
CA SER A 17 13.70 3.84 -12.56
C SER A 17 13.77 2.32 -12.37
N VAL A 18 13.42 1.58 -13.42
CA VAL A 18 13.50 0.10 -13.44
C VAL A 18 14.93 -0.39 -13.17
N THR A 19 15.94 0.31 -13.66
CA THR A 19 17.35 -0.02 -13.44
C THR A 19 17.75 0.11 -11.96
N GLU A 20 17.30 1.17 -11.29
CA GLU A 20 17.52 1.37 -9.86
C GLU A 20 16.81 0.30 -9.03
N ILE A 21 15.57 -0.05 -9.40
CA ILE A 21 14.82 -1.14 -8.76
C ILE A 21 15.57 -2.47 -8.88
N ARG A 22 16.02 -2.84 -10.10
CA ARG A 22 16.78 -4.07 -10.32
C ARG A 22 18.07 -4.11 -9.51
N SER A 23 18.77 -2.98 -9.43
CA SER A 23 20.02 -2.84 -8.65
C SER A 23 19.77 -3.05 -7.16
N PHE A 24 18.70 -2.43 -6.63
CA PHE A 24 18.28 -2.60 -5.24
C PHE A 24 17.90 -4.06 -4.94
N LEU A 25 17.07 -4.67 -5.79
CA LEU A 25 16.65 -6.07 -5.61
C LEU A 25 17.83 -7.04 -5.65
N GLY A 26 18.81 -6.81 -6.52
CA GLY A 26 20.05 -7.59 -6.57
C GLY A 26 20.85 -7.50 -5.26
N LEU A 27 21.03 -6.28 -4.74
CA LEU A 27 21.72 -6.04 -3.47
C LEU A 27 20.97 -6.70 -2.29
N ALA A 28 19.66 -6.46 -2.19
CA ALA A 28 18.81 -7.03 -1.15
C ALA A 28 18.82 -8.57 -1.21
N GLY A 29 18.74 -9.14 -2.43
CA GLY A 29 18.83 -10.58 -2.66
C GLY A 29 20.19 -11.16 -2.25
N TYR A 30 21.30 -10.46 -2.50
CA TYR A 30 22.64 -10.87 -2.06
C TYR A 30 22.72 -10.97 -0.53
N TYR A 31 22.21 -9.95 0.18
CA TYR A 31 22.28 -9.91 1.64
C TYR A 31 21.25 -10.79 2.35
N ARG A 32 20.20 -11.25 1.66
CA ARG A 32 19.14 -12.10 2.22
C ARG A 32 19.67 -13.32 2.99
N ARG A 33 20.79 -13.92 2.55
CA ARG A 33 21.39 -15.10 3.21
C ARG A 33 22.10 -14.79 4.54
N PHE A 34 22.43 -13.52 4.77
CA PHE A 34 23.17 -13.05 5.96
C PHE A 34 22.27 -12.38 6.99
N VAL A 35 20.99 -12.19 6.63
CA VAL A 35 19.96 -11.68 7.54
C VAL A 35 19.19 -12.88 8.04
N GLU A 36 19.28 -13.16 9.34
CA GLU A 36 18.44 -14.15 10.02
C GLU A 36 16.99 -13.65 9.92
N ALA A 37 16.23 -14.22 8.98
CA ALA A 37 14.94 -13.70 8.62
C ALA A 37 13.96 -13.88 9.79
N HIS A 38 13.57 -12.79 10.45
CA HIS A 38 12.14 -12.67 10.74
C HIS A 38 11.50 -12.63 9.36
N VAL A 39 10.96 -13.76 8.92
CA VAL A 39 10.18 -13.84 7.70
C VAL A 39 9.05 -12.84 7.88
N LEU A 40 9.20 -11.63 7.32
CA LEU A 40 8.05 -10.82 7.01
C LEU A 40 7.24 -11.70 6.08
N GLU A 41 6.01 -12.00 6.49
CA GLU A 41 5.08 -12.78 5.67
C GLU A 41 5.11 -12.15 4.28
N THR A 42 5.68 -12.87 3.32
CA THR A 42 5.66 -12.43 1.93
C THR A 42 4.22 -12.53 1.50
N ILE A 43 3.48 -11.43 1.57
CA ILE A 43 2.09 -11.41 1.13
C ILE A 43 2.14 -11.55 -0.39
N PRO A 44 1.68 -12.68 -0.97
CA PRO A 44 1.70 -12.85 -2.40
C PRO A 44 0.80 -11.78 -3.03
N VAL A 45 1.38 -11.00 -3.93
CA VAL A 45 0.66 -9.98 -4.71
C VAL A 45 0.31 -10.61 -6.05
N GLU A 46 -0.98 -10.68 -6.36
CA GLU A 46 -1.45 -11.08 -7.68
C GLU A 46 -1.23 -9.90 -8.64
N LEU A 47 -0.33 -10.09 -9.60
CA LEU A 47 -0.08 -9.14 -10.68
C LEU A 47 -0.79 -9.64 -11.94
N HIS A 48 -1.41 -8.74 -12.68
CA HIS A 48 -1.94 -9.04 -14.01
C HIS A 48 -0.79 -9.32 -15.00
N GLU A 49 -1.09 -9.94 -16.14
CA GLU A 49 -0.10 -10.28 -17.18
C GLU A 49 0.67 -9.05 -17.71
N ASP A 50 0.04 -7.88 -17.66
CA ASP A 50 0.63 -6.58 -18.02
C ASP A 50 1.44 -5.94 -16.88
N LEU A 51 1.67 -6.68 -15.78
CA LEU A 51 2.33 -6.24 -14.55
C LEU A 51 1.57 -5.14 -13.81
N SER A 52 0.29 -4.88 -14.14
CA SER A 52 -0.55 -4.00 -13.34
C SER A 52 -0.96 -4.69 -12.03
N PHE A 53 -1.18 -3.87 -11.00
CA PHE A 53 -1.69 -4.28 -9.70
C PHE A 53 -2.99 -3.51 -9.43
N GLU A 54 -4.09 -4.23 -9.22
CA GLU A 54 -5.34 -3.62 -8.77
C GLU A 54 -5.42 -3.64 -7.25
N GLU A 55 -5.45 -2.46 -6.64
CA GLU A 55 -5.73 -2.32 -5.22
C GLU A 55 -7.17 -2.77 -4.93
N GLN A 56 -7.31 -3.82 -4.10
CA GLN A 56 -8.61 -4.34 -3.72
C GLN A 56 -9.01 -3.81 -2.33
N PRO A 57 -10.16 -3.15 -2.20
CA PRO A 57 -10.65 -2.71 -0.90
C PRO A 57 -11.14 -3.92 -0.09
N VAL A 58 -10.79 -3.96 1.20
CA VAL A 58 -11.15 -5.06 2.12
C VAL A 58 -12.36 -4.69 2.95
N LYS A 59 -12.33 -3.51 3.58
CA LYS A 59 -13.42 -3.03 4.44
C LYS A 59 -13.37 -1.52 4.63
N ILE A 60 -14.51 -0.95 5.01
CA ILE A 60 -14.62 0.43 5.46
C ILE A 60 -14.28 0.45 6.96
N LEU A 61 -13.35 1.32 7.35
CA LEU A 61 -12.89 1.50 8.73
C LEU A 61 -13.63 2.62 9.45
N ALA A 62 -14.04 3.66 8.71
CA ALA A 62 -14.72 4.83 9.28
C ALA A 62 -15.50 5.57 8.18
N ARG A 63 -16.50 6.37 8.60
CA ARG A 63 -17.19 7.34 7.74
C ARG A 63 -17.11 8.72 8.36
N GLU A 64 -16.90 9.73 7.52
CA GLU A 64 -16.88 11.13 7.94
C GLU A 64 -17.54 12.00 6.88
N VAL A 65 -18.33 12.98 7.29
CA VAL A 65 -18.95 13.95 6.38
C VAL A 65 -18.21 15.27 6.48
N LYS A 66 -17.56 15.65 5.39
CA LYS A 66 -16.94 16.99 5.27
C LYS A 66 -18.02 18.00 4.91
N LYS A 67 -18.35 18.86 5.87
CA LYS A 67 -19.25 20.00 5.66
C LYS A 67 -18.52 21.11 4.91
N LEU A 68 -19.05 21.49 3.75
CA LEU A 68 -18.63 22.66 3.00
C LEU A 68 -19.71 23.75 3.11
N ARG A 69 -19.42 24.94 2.58
CA ARG A 69 -20.31 26.11 2.67
C ARG A 69 -21.72 25.86 2.12
N ASN A 70 -21.88 24.96 1.15
CA ASN A 70 -23.16 24.70 0.47
C ASN A 70 -23.46 23.22 0.21
N ARG A 71 -22.66 22.29 0.76
CA ARG A 71 -22.86 20.86 0.56
C ARG A 71 -22.15 20.05 1.62
N ASP A 72 -22.67 18.87 1.86
CA ASP A 72 -22.08 17.85 2.71
C ASP A 72 -21.49 16.75 1.82
N ILE A 73 -20.19 16.46 1.98
CA ILE A 73 -19.49 15.43 1.18
C ILE A 73 -19.11 14.26 2.09
N PRO A 74 -19.72 13.08 1.90
CA PRO A 74 -19.35 11.88 2.65
C PRO A 74 -18.06 11.24 2.13
N TYR A 75 -17.16 10.94 3.05
CA TYR A 75 -15.92 10.21 2.83
C TYR A 75 -15.91 8.93 3.68
N VAL A 76 -15.31 7.89 3.14
CA VAL A 76 -15.10 6.61 3.82
C VAL A 76 -13.61 6.34 3.93
N LYS A 77 -13.16 5.84 5.08
CA LYS A 77 -11.79 5.37 5.26
C LYS A 77 -11.74 3.90 4.83
N VAL A 78 -10.91 3.57 3.85
CA VAL A 78 -10.85 2.22 3.26
C VAL A 78 -9.55 1.52 3.61
N LEU A 79 -9.67 0.31 4.13
CA LEU A 79 -8.55 -0.61 4.24
C LEU A 79 -8.36 -1.34 2.90
N TRP A 80 -7.16 -1.26 2.34
CA TRP A 80 -6.80 -1.94 1.10
C TRP A 80 -6.09 -3.27 1.39
N ARG A 81 -6.24 -4.23 0.46
CA ARG A 81 -5.59 -5.53 0.53
C ARG A 81 -4.07 -5.33 0.51
N ASN A 82 -3.36 -6.01 1.41
CA ASN A 82 -1.90 -5.91 1.60
C ASN A 82 -1.40 -4.61 2.25
N HIS A 83 -2.29 -3.71 2.65
CA HIS A 83 -1.96 -2.49 3.38
C HIS A 83 -2.32 -2.59 4.86
N GLY A 84 -1.55 -1.92 5.71
CA GLY A 84 -1.91 -1.76 7.12
C GLY A 84 -2.99 -0.69 7.33
N GLU A 85 -3.67 -0.70 8.48
CA GLU A 85 -4.67 0.34 8.82
C GLU A 85 -4.09 1.77 8.85
N ARG A 86 -2.77 1.90 9.05
CA ARG A 86 -2.05 3.18 8.98
C ARG A 86 -1.94 3.73 7.56
N GLU A 87 -2.01 2.86 6.56
CA GLU A 87 -1.91 3.18 5.14
C GLU A 87 -3.30 3.28 4.47
N ALA A 88 -4.38 3.06 5.23
CA ALA A 88 -5.74 3.23 4.77
C ALA A 88 -6.01 4.68 4.33
N THR A 89 -6.66 4.85 3.17
CA THR A 89 -6.93 6.16 2.57
C THR A 89 -8.39 6.61 2.79
N TRP A 90 -8.62 7.91 2.68
CA TRP A 90 -9.95 8.50 2.68
C TRP A 90 -10.42 8.72 1.25
N GLU A 91 -11.50 8.04 0.87
CA GLU A 91 -12.05 8.06 -0.47
C GLU A 91 -13.48 8.57 -0.47
N LEU A 92 -13.92 9.09 -1.62
CA LEU A 92 -15.30 9.57 -1.78
C LEU A 92 -16.28 8.39 -1.73
N GLU A 93 -17.27 8.48 -0.85
CA GLU A 93 -18.22 7.39 -0.62
C GLU A 93 -18.98 7.00 -1.90
N SER A 94 -19.47 7.98 -2.66
CA SER A 94 -20.21 7.73 -3.90
C SER A 94 -19.37 7.05 -5.00
N ALA A 95 -18.07 7.34 -5.05
CA ALA A 95 -17.17 6.71 -6.00
C ALA A 95 -16.97 5.22 -5.68
N LEU A 96 -16.77 4.91 -4.40
CA LEU A 96 -16.60 3.54 -3.95
C LEU A 96 -17.90 2.74 -3.97
N GLN A 97 -19.03 3.36 -3.65
CA GLN A 97 -20.33 2.69 -3.75
C GLN A 97 -20.64 2.28 -5.19
N LYS A 98 -20.23 3.09 -6.17
CA LYS A 98 -20.36 2.76 -7.60
C LYS A 98 -19.42 1.64 -8.03
N ARG A 99 -18.16 1.65 -7.57
CA ARG A 99 -17.11 0.72 -8.02
C ARG A 99 -17.09 -0.60 -7.24
N TYR A 100 -17.41 -0.56 -5.95
CA TYR A 100 -17.36 -1.68 -5.01
C TYR A 100 -18.61 -1.70 -4.11
N PRO A 101 -19.81 -1.91 -4.67
CA PRO A 101 -21.07 -1.85 -3.92
C PRO A 101 -21.15 -2.86 -2.78
N HIS A 102 -20.46 -4.00 -2.90
CA HIS A 102 -20.45 -5.06 -1.88
C HIS A 102 -19.87 -4.61 -0.53
N LEU A 103 -18.97 -3.61 -0.52
CA LEU A 103 -18.40 -3.06 0.74
C LEU A 103 -19.45 -2.38 1.62
N PHE A 104 -20.57 -1.97 1.03
CA PHE A 104 -21.64 -1.23 1.69
C PHE A 104 -22.84 -2.11 2.04
N GLN A 105 -22.80 -3.40 1.69
CA GLN A 105 -23.91 -4.35 1.91
C GLN A 105 -23.83 -5.10 3.25
N MET A 106 -22.66 -5.09 3.91
CA MET A 106 -22.42 -5.85 5.16
C MET A 106 -22.70 -5.05 6.45
N GLU A 107 -23.27 -3.85 6.34
CA GLU A 107 -23.75 -3.09 7.48
C GLU A 107 -25.29 -3.12 7.50
N SER A 108 -25.86 -4.13 8.13
CA SER A 108 -27.29 -4.17 8.50
C SER A 108 -27.42 -4.64 9.94
#